data_AF-A0AAU1D2T7-F1
#
_entry.id   AF-A0AAU1D2T7-F1
#
_cell.length_a   1.000
_cell.length_b   1.000
_cell.length_c   1.000
_cell.angle_alpha   90.00
_cell.angle_beta   90.00
_cell.angle_gamma   90.00
#
_symmetry.space_group_name_H-M   'P 1'
#
loop_
_entity.id
_entity.type
_entity.pdbx_description
1 polymer ?
#
loop_
_entity_poly.entity_id
_entity_poly.type
_entity_poly.pdbx_seq_one_letter_code
_entity_poly.pdbx_strand_id
1 'polypeptide(L)'
;MQHAVGAPLPPPQGPGHGQTGWTHSAQHPGPPPGAPGGPPPPQPPAGPSHPQGRPPAGPPHPAAPAGPPHPAAPAGPPPGPPAGPPPPQGPQPGGPHPSGPPQGRPPAGPPHPQGQPPAGPPQPRGGHPAPGWTDPSPRHASAQPPSRETTGHIPLPPGGPVPIPSPIASPGGTPTPPADSGTGAATLAVLLIGPAGAGKTTVARHWAAGRRVPTAHISLDDVREWVCSGFADPQSGWNDHSEAQYRLARRTCGFAARNFLANGISCILDDAVFPDRPVVGLGGWKRHVGPGLLPVVLLPGLEIVLERNAERSGNRRLSDEEVASIHGRMAGWYGSGLPIIDNSKYDVETTARVLDEVLARSIASPPNW
;
A
#
# COMPACT_ATOMS: atom_id res chain seq x y z
N MET A 1 21.93 -33.47 -57.66
CA MET A 1 22.43 -32.09 -57.81
C MET A 1 22.03 -31.30 -56.57
N GLN A 2 23.03 -30.70 -55.92
CA GLN A 2 22.99 -29.52 -55.04
C GLN A 2 22.26 -29.63 -53.68
N HIS A 3 23.09 -29.88 -52.67
CA HIS A 3 22.86 -29.57 -51.26
C HIS A 3 23.04 -28.06 -51.03
N ALA A 4 22.13 -27.41 -50.29
CA ALA A 4 22.32 -26.05 -49.79
C ALA A 4 23.01 -26.09 -48.42
N VAL A 5 24.19 -25.48 -48.35
CA VAL A 5 25.05 -25.36 -47.17
C VAL A 5 24.78 -24.02 -46.50
N GLY A 6 24.63 -24.04 -45.17
CA GLY A 6 24.40 -22.87 -44.33
C GLY A 6 25.61 -21.93 -44.25
N ALA A 7 25.33 -20.65 -44.02
CA ALA A 7 26.33 -19.62 -43.77
C ALA A 7 26.89 -19.71 -42.33
N PRO A 8 28.19 -19.41 -42.11
CA PRO A 8 28.80 -19.45 -40.78
C PRO A 8 28.54 -18.17 -39.96
N LEU A 9 28.38 -18.36 -38.65
CA LEU A 9 28.28 -17.32 -37.61
C LEU A 9 29.63 -16.62 -37.34
N PRO A 10 29.63 -15.35 -36.91
CA PRO A 10 30.84 -14.63 -36.48
C PRO A 10 31.33 -15.06 -35.07
N PRO A 11 32.64 -14.92 -34.77
CA PRO A 11 33.24 -15.42 -33.52
C PRO A 11 32.96 -14.53 -32.29
N PRO A 12 33.09 -15.09 -31.06
CA PRO A 12 32.79 -14.38 -29.82
C PRO A 12 33.94 -13.46 -29.39
N GLN A 13 33.61 -12.23 -28.99
CA GLN A 13 34.55 -11.32 -28.36
C GLN A 13 34.68 -11.66 -26.87
N GLY A 14 35.92 -11.94 -26.44
CA GLY A 14 36.29 -12.16 -25.03
C GLY A 14 36.45 -10.86 -24.24
N PRO A 15 36.63 -10.95 -22.90
CA PRO A 15 36.54 -9.81 -22.00
C PRO A 15 37.89 -9.11 -21.82
N GLY A 16 37.94 -7.82 -22.17
CA GLY A 16 39.07 -6.94 -21.91
C GLY A 16 38.85 -6.09 -20.66
N HIS A 17 39.65 -6.34 -19.63
CA HIS A 17 39.82 -5.46 -18.47
C HIS A 17 40.41 -4.10 -18.89
N GLY A 18 39.81 -3.01 -18.40
CA GLY A 18 40.35 -1.66 -18.48
C GLY A 18 39.88 -0.84 -17.29
N GLN A 19 40.80 -0.56 -16.38
CA GLN A 19 40.61 0.18 -15.13
C GLN A 19 40.37 1.68 -15.35
N THR A 20 39.49 2.22 -14.50
CA THR A 20 39.52 3.52 -13.80
C THR A 20 40.17 4.74 -14.46
N GLY A 21 39.38 5.81 -14.60
CA GLY A 21 39.88 7.18 -14.61
C GLY A 21 38.97 8.15 -15.36
N TRP A 22 37.85 8.56 -14.76
CA TRP A 22 37.16 9.77 -15.22
C TRP A 22 37.06 10.78 -14.07
N THR A 23 37.83 11.83 -14.28
CA THR A 23 38.06 13.01 -13.47
C THR A 23 36.77 13.80 -13.23
N HIS A 24 36.60 14.26 -11.99
CA HIS A 24 35.75 15.41 -11.68
C HIS A 24 36.18 16.62 -12.52
N SER A 25 35.25 17.19 -13.29
CA SER A 25 35.14 18.63 -13.63
C SER A 25 34.17 18.81 -14.79
N ALA A 26 32.91 19.13 -14.50
CA ALA A 26 32.04 19.81 -15.45
C ALA A 26 31.43 21.01 -14.71
N GLN A 27 31.88 22.19 -15.14
CA GLN A 27 31.47 23.50 -14.65
C GLN A 27 30.01 23.75 -15.07
N HIS A 28 29.16 24.09 -14.11
CA HIS A 28 27.82 24.61 -14.37
C HIS A 28 27.93 26.06 -14.88
N PRO A 29 27.22 26.44 -15.95
CA PRO A 29 27.05 27.86 -16.27
C PRO A 29 26.15 28.50 -15.21
N GLY A 30 26.68 29.49 -14.52
CA GLY A 30 25.97 30.25 -13.48
C GLY A 30 24.82 31.10 -14.04
N PRO A 31 23.89 31.54 -13.16
CA PRO A 31 22.75 32.36 -13.56
C PRO A 31 23.18 33.79 -13.93
N PRO A 32 22.48 34.46 -14.86
CA PRO A 32 22.78 35.84 -15.22
C PRO A 32 22.50 36.82 -14.06
N PRO A 33 23.24 37.93 -13.95
CA PRO A 33 23.11 38.91 -12.87
C PRO A 33 21.78 39.66 -12.91
N GLY A 34 21.21 39.88 -11.72
CA GLY A 34 19.92 40.53 -11.50
C GLY A 34 19.87 42.00 -11.90
N ALA A 35 18.73 42.42 -12.42
CA ALA A 35 18.41 43.81 -12.72
C ALA A 35 18.23 44.64 -11.42
N PRO A 36 18.62 45.92 -11.40
CA PRO A 36 18.45 46.79 -10.24
C PRO A 36 16.97 47.09 -9.98
N GLY A 37 16.56 47.02 -8.71
CA GLY A 37 15.18 47.13 -8.24
C GLY A 37 14.53 48.47 -8.58
N GLY A 38 13.35 48.39 -9.22
CA GLY A 38 12.42 49.50 -9.33
C GLY A 38 11.63 49.71 -8.04
N PRO A 39 11.13 50.94 -7.78
CA PRO A 39 10.35 51.25 -6.58
C PRO A 39 9.03 50.46 -6.54
N PRO A 40 8.50 50.15 -5.35
CA PRO A 40 7.26 49.39 -5.21
C PRO A 40 6.06 50.17 -5.79
N PRO A 41 5.05 49.48 -6.34
CA PRO A 41 3.84 50.12 -6.83
C PRO A 41 3.04 50.76 -5.67
N PRO A 42 2.33 51.88 -5.92
CA PRO A 42 1.55 52.57 -4.89
C PRO A 42 0.38 51.70 -4.40
N GLN A 43 0.15 51.74 -3.09
CA GLN A 43 -1.00 51.08 -2.45
C GLN A 43 -2.32 51.71 -2.92
N PRO A 44 -3.36 50.91 -3.20
CA PRO A 44 -4.68 51.46 -3.50
C PRO A 44 -5.30 52.12 -2.26
N PRO A 45 -6.11 53.19 -2.43
CA PRO A 45 -6.69 53.93 -1.31
C PRO A 45 -7.65 53.08 -0.49
N ALA A 46 -7.61 53.25 0.83
CA ALA A 46 -8.53 52.63 1.76
C ALA A 46 -9.97 53.10 1.47
N GLY A 47 -10.83 52.15 1.06
CA GLY A 47 -12.26 52.37 0.91
C GLY A 47 -12.95 52.60 2.26
N PRO A 48 -14.11 53.28 2.28
CA PRO A 48 -14.81 53.63 3.52
C PRO A 48 -15.31 52.39 4.27
N SER A 49 -15.08 52.40 5.58
CA SER A 49 -15.54 51.40 6.55
C SER A 49 -17.06 51.42 6.70
N HIS A 50 -17.72 50.34 6.27
CA HIS A 50 -19.14 50.09 6.56
C HIS A 50 -19.30 49.29 7.87
N PRO A 51 -20.23 49.67 8.77
CA PRO A 51 -20.48 48.93 10.01
C PRO A 51 -21.18 47.59 9.73
N GLN A 52 -20.69 46.53 10.38
CA GLN A 52 -21.24 45.17 10.30
C GLN A 52 -22.65 45.13 10.90
N GLY A 53 -23.65 44.95 10.04
CA GLY A 53 -25.03 44.61 10.40
C GLY A 53 -25.16 43.13 10.76
N ARG A 54 -25.79 42.86 11.90
CA ARG A 54 -26.14 41.55 12.44
C ARG A 54 -27.14 40.83 11.49
N PRO A 55 -26.99 39.53 11.17
CA PRO A 55 -27.99 38.84 10.36
C PRO A 55 -29.27 38.54 11.20
N PRO A 56 -30.46 38.55 10.58
CA PRO A 56 -31.71 38.25 11.27
C PRO A 56 -31.84 36.76 11.60
N ALA A 57 -32.42 36.46 12.77
CA ALA A 57 -32.70 35.12 13.25
C ALA A 57 -33.78 34.44 12.39
N GLY A 58 -33.49 33.21 11.92
CA GLY A 58 -34.47 32.35 11.28
C GLY A 58 -35.49 31.77 12.28
N PRO A 59 -36.63 31.23 11.79
CA PRO A 59 -37.70 30.69 12.63
C PRO A 59 -37.29 29.36 13.32
N PRO A 60 -37.87 29.03 14.50
CA PRO A 60 -37.47 27.86 15.27
C PRO A 60 -38.01 26.56 14.67
N HIS A 61 -37.17 25.52 14.61
CA HIS A 61 -37.57 24.15 14.29
C HIS A 61 -38.20 23.45 15.52
N PRO A 62 -39.18 22.54 15.33
CA PRO A 62 -39.79 21.79 16.42
C PRO A 62 -38.84 20.71 16.98
N ALA A 63 -38.87 20.54 18.31
CA ALA A 63 -38.01 19.65 19.08
C ALA A 63 -38.27 18.16 18.81
N ALA A 64 -37.20 17.38 18.63
CA ALA A 64 -37.23 15.91 18.61
C ALA A 64 -37.22 15.34 20.06
N PRO A 65 -37.87 14.20 20.31
CA PRO A 65 -38.00 13.64 21.66
C PRO A 65 -36.69 13.03 22.17
N ALA A 66 -36.43 13.24 23.47
CA ALA A 66 -35.24 12.78 24.18
C ALA A 66 -35.20 11.24 24.31
N GLY A 67 -34.07 10.65 23.91
CA GLY A 67 -33.74 9.25 24.21
C GLY A 67 -33.32 9.06 25.68
N PRO A 68 -33.33 7.81 26.19
CA PRO A 68 -33.03 7.51 27.59
C PRO A 68 -31.53 7.72 27.92
N PRO A 69 -31.18 8.05 29.18
CA PRO A 69 -29.80 8.36 29.55
C PRO A 69 -28.92 7.11 29.60
N HIS A 70 -27.70 7.22 29.08
CA HIS A 70 -26.64 6.21 29.22
C HIS A 70 -26.09 6.18 30.66
N PRO A 71 -25.70 5.00 31.20
CA PRO A 71 -25.10 4.90 32.53
C PRO A 71 -23.66 5.47 32.53
N ALA A 72 -23.33 6.19 33.62
CA ALA A 72 -22.04 6.84 33.82
C ALA A 72 -20.88 5.83 33.92
N ALA A 73 -19.76 6.15 33.27
CA ALA A 73 -18.51 5.43 33.39
C ALA A 73 -17.88 5.58 34.79
N PRO A 74 -17.23 4.55 35.35
CA PRO A 74 -16.60 4.64 36.67
C PRO A 74 -15.34 5.53 36.62
N ALA A 75 -15.22 6.41 37.63
CA ALA A 75 -14.12 7.33 37.81
C ALA A 75 -12.78 6.59 38.01
N GLY A 76 -11.75 7.02 37.27
CA GLY A 76 -10.38 6.56 37.47
C GLY A 76 -9.78 7.05 38.80
N PRO A 77 -8.70 6.40 39.27
CA PRO A 77 -8.08 6.74 40.55
C PRO A 77 -7.41 8.13 40.53
N PRO A 78 -7.32 8.82 41.69
CA PRO A 78 -6.75 10.16 41.77
C PRO A 78 -5.23 10.18 41.49
N PRO A 79 -4.69 11.28 40.93
CA PRO A 79 -3.27 11.41 40.66
C PRO A 79 -2.47 11.51 41.97
N GLY A 80 -1.34 10.79 42.02
CA GLY A 80 -0.38 10.86 43.12
C GLY A 80 0.36 12.20 43.20
N PRO A 81 1.01 12.50 44.33
CA PRO A 81 1.67 13.79 44.56
C PRO A 81 2.88 14.00 43.62
N PRO A 82 3.22 15.26 43.29
CA PRO A 82 4.28 15.57 42.34
C PRO A 82 5.67 15.20 42.87
N ALA A 83 6.49 14.63 41.99
CA ALA A 83 7.90 14.33 42.24
C ALA A 83 8.69 15.62 42.51
N GLY A 84 9.51 15.60 43.58
CA GLY A 84 10.39 16.71 43.94
C GLY A 84 11.48 17.00 42.90
N PRO A 85 12.12 18.18 42.96
CA PRO A 85 13.10 18.62 41.97
C PRO A 85 14.40 17.78 42.03
N PRO A 86 15.08 17.57 40.89
CA PRO A 86 16.35 16.85 40.84
C PRO A 86 17.49 17.65 41.50
N PRO A 87 18.51 16.97 42.05
CA PRO A 87 19.65 17.63 42.70
C PRO A 87 20.55 18.38 41.70
N PRO A 88 21.27 19.43 42.14
CA PRO A 88 22.07 20.28 41.27
C PRO A 88 23.32 19.58 40.73
N GLN A 89 23.61 19.81 39.46
CA GLN A 89 24.81 19.36 38.76
C GLN A 89 26.04 20.13 39.28
N GLY A 90 27.06 19.39 39.71
CA GLY A 90 28.36 19.95 40.13
C GLY A 90 29.18 20.48 38.94
N PRO A 91 30.11 21.43 39.18
CA PRO A 91 30.82 22.13 38.11
C PRO A 91 31.95 21.27 37.50
N GLN A 92 32.04 21.31 36.16
CA GLN A 92 33.20 20.81 35.41
C GLN A 92 34.40 21.74 35.56
N PRO A 93 35.63 21.21 35.69
CA PRO A 93 36.85 21.97 35.44
C PRO A 93 37.37 21.73 34.01
N GLY A 94 37.62 22.83 33.30
CA GLY A 94 38.29 22.87 32.00
C GLY A 94 39.78 22.49 32.06
N GLY A 95 40.31 22.10 30.89
CA GLY A 95 41.62 21.48 30.68
C GLY A 95 42.86 22.37 30.92
N PRO A 96 44.06 21.89 30.53
CA PRO A 96 44.55 22.23 29.19
C PRO A 96 45.31 21.12 28.45
N HIS A 97 45.47 21.29 27.13
CA HIS A 97 46.30 20.49 26.20
C HIS A 97 47.81 20.63 26.53
N PRO A 98 48.68 19.70 26.05
CA PRO A 98 49.45 20.02 24.83
C PRO A 98 49.86 18.84 23.90
N SER A 99 49.97 19.16 22.60
CA SER A 99 50.94 18.70 21.57
C SER A 99 51.47 17.26 21.44
N GLY A 100 51.27 16.66 20.24
CA GLY A 100 52.33 16.08 19.38
C GLY A 100 52.69 14.58 19.51
N PRO A 101 52.82 13.80 18.41
CA PRO A 101 52.83 12.33 18.45
C PRO A 101 54.24 11.69 18.44
N PRO A 102 54.33 10.38 18.75
CA PRO A 102 55.22 9.53 17.96
C PRO A 102 54.60 8.20 17.51
N GLN A 103 55.22 7.69 16.45
CA GLN A 103 54.95 6.47 15.71
C GLN A 103 55.14 5.20 16.55
N GLY A 104 54.33 4.16 16.29
CA GLY A 104 54.53 2.82 16.88
C GLY A 104 53.72 1.73 16.16
N ARG A 105 54.43 0.74 15.60
CA ARG A 105 53.97 -0.48 14.92
C ARG A 105 53.04 -1.36 15.78
N PRO A 106 52.22 -2.26 15.18
CA PRO A 106 51.37 -3.19 15.91
C PRO A 106 52.15 -4.43 16.37
N PRO A 107 51.92 -4.97 17.58
CA PRO A 107 52.41 -6.29 17.95
C PRO A 107 51.42 -7.40 17.58
N ALA A 108 51.99 -8.48 17.06
CA ALA A 108 51.36 -9.75 16.72
C ALA A 108 50.87 -10.52 17.95
N GLY A 109 49.80 -11.31 17.79
CA GLY A 109 49.28 -12.25 18.79
C GLY A 109 50.17 -13.48 19.00
N PRO A 110 50.00 -14.21 20.12
CA PRO A 110 49.59 -15.64 20.07
C PRO A 110 48.86 -16.12 21.37
N PRO A 111 48.61 -17.42 21.62
CA PRO A 111 47.91 -18.45 20.83
C PRO A 111 46.68 -19.04 21.58
N HIS A 112 45.91 -19.90 20.89
CA HIS A 112 44.77 -20.67 21.39
C HIS A 112 45.11 -21.65 22.54
N PRO A 113 44.16 -21.92 23.45
CA PRO A 113 44.02 -23.21 24.11
C PRO A 113 42.82 -24.01 23.56
N GLN A 114 43.08 -25.29 23.30
CA GLN A 114 42.12 -26.33 22.93
C GLN A 114 41.09 -26.55 24.05
N GLY A 115 39.80 -26.60 23.70
CA GLY A 115 38.71 -26.97 24.59
C GLY A 115 37.66 -27.79 23.83
N GLN A 116 37.37 -28.98 24.33
CA GLN A 116 36.48 -30.01 23.77
C GLN A 116 35.02 -29.55 23.62
N PRO A 117 34.24 -30.12 22.67
CA PRO A 117 32.83 -29.79 22.49
C PRO A 117 31.94 -30.47 23.56
N PRO A 118 30.90 -29.79 24.09
CA PRO A 118 29.96 -30.41 25.00
C PRO A 118 28.96 -31.33 24.27
N ALA A 119 28.72 -32.49 24.89
CA ALA A 119 27.82 -33.55 24.46
C ALA A 119 26.34 -33.14 24.50
N GLY A 120 25.55 -33.74 23.61
CA GLY A 120 24.12 -33.48 23.41
C GLY A 120 23.20 -33.91 24.57
N PRO A 121 21.91 -33.56 24.49
CA PRO A 121 20.96 -33.71 25.59
C PRO A 121 20.57 -35.19 25.83
N PRO A 122 20.36 -35.60 27.10
CA PRO A 122 20.02 -36.98 27.44
C PRO A 122 18.54 -37.30 27.20
N GLN A 123 18.29 -38.51 26.69
CA GLN A 123 16.97 -39.12 26.52
C GLN A 123 16.30 -39.47 27.87
N PRO A 124 14.96 -39.37 28.01
CA PRO A 124 14.26 -39.82 29.20
C PRO A 124 13.97 -41.34 29.19
N ARG A 125 14.34 -42.01 30.29
CA ARG A 125 13.93 -43.39 30.64
C ARG A 125 12.52 -43.38 31.26
N GLY A 126 11.73 -44.40 30.96
CA GLY A 126 10.29 -44.51 31.30
C GLY A 126 9.91 -45.20 32.61
N GLY A 127 8.59 -45.39 32.76
CA GLY A 127 7.81 -46.08 33.81
C GLY A 127 6.63 -45.21 34.25
N HIS A 128 5.35 -45.59 34.40
CA HIS A 128 4.55 -46.84 34.38
C HIS A 128 3.05 -46.44 34.14
N PRO A 129 2.10 -47.40 33.92
CA PRO A 129 0.87 -47.16 33.14
C PRO A 129 -0.39 -46.84 33.96
N ALA A 130 -1.37 -46.19 33.33
CA ALA A 130 -2.77 -46.13 33.77
C ALA A 130 -3.72 -46.40 32.58
N PRO A 131 -4.91 -47.00 32.78
CA PRO A 131 -5.57 -47.78 31.75
C PRO A 131 -6.73 -47.08 31.03
N GLY A 132 -6.82 -47.35 29.73
CA GLY A 132 -8.06 -47.54 28.99
C GLY A 132 -8.69 -46.28 28.38
N TRP A 133 -8.56 -46.12 27.07
CA TRP A 133 -9.66 -45.96 26.09
C TRP A 133 -9.07 -46.18 24.69
N THR A 134 -9.58 -47.18 23.99
CA THR A 134 -9.17 -47.64 22.65
C THR A 134 -10.07 -47.04 21.57
N ASP A 135 -9.51 -46.36 20.55
CA ASP A 135 -9.84 -46.58 19.12
C ASP A 135 -8.86 -45.79 18.19
N PRO A 136 -8.83 -45.98 16.84
CA PRO A 136 -7.61 -46.33 16.13
C PRO A 136 -7.02 -45.15 15.34
N SER A 137 -5.71 -44.96 15.44
CA SER A 137 -4.97 -43.99 14.63
C SER A 137 -4.96 -44.39 13.14
N PRO A 138 -5.36 -43.51 12.20
CA PRO A 138 -5.11 -43.73 10.79
C PRO A 138 -3.61 -43.65 10.53
N ARG A 139 -3.08 -44.63 9.80
CA ARG A 139 -1.68 -44.75 9.43
C ARG A 139 -1.21 -43.48 8.72
N HIS A 140 -0.15 -42.85 9.24
CA HIS A 140 0.57 -41.80 8.55
C HIS A 140 1.13 -42.36 7.23
N ALA A 141 0.49 -42.03 6.12
CA ALA A 141 1.15 -42.04 4.82
C ALA A 141 2.31 -41.04 4.91
N SER A 142 3.52 -41.50 4.58
CA SER A 142 4.75 -40.72 4.55
C SER A 142 4.57 -39.46 3.69
N ALA A 143 4.37 -38.32 4.35
CA ALA A 143 4.38 -37.02 3.69
C ALA A 143 5.83 -36.71 3.29
N GLN A 144 6.09 -36.66 1.98
CA GLN A 144 7.31 -36.05 1.47
C GLN A 144 7.41 -34.60 1.98
N PRO A 145 8.62 -34.10 2.30
CA PRO A 145 8.78 -32.72 2.73
C PRO A 145 8.37 -31.78 1.58
N PRO A 146 7.57 -30.73 1.83
CA PRO A 146 7.12 -29.84 0.79
C PRO A 146 8.31 -29.12 0.15
N SER A 147 8.40 -29.19 -1.18
CA SER A 147 9.35 -28.45 -1.98
C SER A 147 9.20 -26.95 -1.70
N ARG A 148 10.30 -26.30 -1.33
CA ARG A 148 10.38 -24.85 -1.12
C ARG A 148 10.16 -24.11 -2.44
N GLU A 149 8.92 -23.82 -2.77
CA GLU A 149 8.59 -22.79 -3.75
C GLU A 149 8.67 -21.42 -3.06
N THR A 150 9.75 -20.69 -3.35
CA THR A 150 10.04 -19.31 -2.88
C THR A 150 8.97 -18.28 -3.27
N THR A 151 7.92 -18.69 -3.98
CA THR A 151 6.76 -17.86 -4.34
C THR A 151 5.62 -17.95 -3.33
N GLY A 152 5.81 -18.44 -2.11
CA GLY A 152 4.87 -18.20 -0.99
C GLY A 152 3.40 -18.57 -1.25
N HIS A 153 3.13 -19.47 -2.18
CA HIS A 153 1.83 -20.10 -2.32
C HIS A 153 1.72 -21.06 -1.14
N ILE A 154 1.23 -20.57 -0.01
CA ILE A 154 0.65 -21.47 0.98
C ILE A 154 -0.53 -22.09 0.24
N PRO A 155 -0.49 -23.40 -0.09
CA PRO A 155 -1.70 -24.06 -0.55
C PRO A 155 -2.68 -23.89 0.60
N LEU A 156 -3.74 -23.11 0.36
CA LEU A 156 -4.84 -23.08 1.31
C LEU A 156 -5.27 -24.54 1.45
N PRO A 157 -5.37 -25.09 2.67
CA PRO A 157 -6.01 -26.39 2.82
C PRO A 157 -7.35 -26.31 2.07
N PRO A 158 -7.81 -27.40 1.45
CA PRO A 158 -9.15 -27.44 0.87
C PRO A 158 -10.17 -27.35 2.02
N GLY A 159 -10.27 -26.18 2.65
CA GLY A 159 -11.46 -25.79 3.37
C GLY A 159 -12.54 -25.77 2.32
N GLY A 160 -13.60 -26.54 2.57
CA GLY A 160 -14.79 -26.45 1.73
C GLY A 160 -15.19 -24.98 1.61
N PRO A 161 -15.76 -24.55 0.47
CA PRO A 161 -16.28 -23.21 0.32
C PRO A 161 -17.08 -22.84 1.56
N VAL A 162 -16.82 -21.65 2.12
CA VAL A 162 -17.65 -21.14 3.21
C VAL A 162 -19.07 -21.11 2.65
N PRO A 163 -20.06 -21.78 3.29
CA PRO A 163 -21.42 -21.73 2.82
C PRO A 163 -21.89 -20.28 2.85
N ILE A 164 -22.03 -19.66 1.68
CA ILE A 164 -22.60 -18.33 1.54
C ILE A 164 -24.09 -18.53 1.28
N PRO A 165 -24.98 -18.12 2.19
CA PRO A 165 -26.41 -18.11 1.91
C PRO A 165 -26.65 -17.31 0.64
N SER A 166 -27.38 -17.87 -0.32
CA SER A 166 -27.79 -17.09 -1.49
C SER A 166 -28.56 -15.86 -1.01
N PRO A 167 -28.28 -14.66 -1.56
CA PRO A 167 -29.03 -13.47 -1.18
C PRO A 167 -30.52 -13.77 -1.42
N ILE A 168 -31.34 -13.53 -0.40
CA ILE A 168 -32.79 -13.71 -0.46
C ILE A 168 -33.29 -12.82 -1.61
N ALA A 169 -33.76 -13.43 -2.69
CA ALA A 169 -34.45 -12.71 -3.74
C ALA A 169 -35.67 -12.03 -3.09
N SER A 170 -35.73 -10.71 -3.14
CA SER A 170 -36.89 -9.96 -2.65
C SER A 170 -38.16 -10.53 -3.29
N PRO A 171 -39.14 -11.01 -2.50
CA PRO A 171 -40.37 -11.55 -3.07
C PRO A 171 -41.18 -10.39 -3.65
N GLY A 172 -41.25 -10.31 -4.99
CA GLY A 172 -42.16 -9.40 -5.69
C GLY A 172 -41.57 -8.50 -6.78
N GLY A 173 -40.27 -8.59 -7.09
CA GLY A 173 -39.72 -7.88 -8.26
C GLY A 173 -40.02 -8.62 -9.55
N THR A 174 -40.83 -8.04 -10.44
CA THR A 174 -40.91 -8.49 -11.85
C THR A 174 -39.51 -8.54 -12.45
N PRO A 175 -39.15 -9.54 -13.28
CA PRO A 175 -37.89 -9.54 -14.00
C PRO A 175 -37.94 -8.39 -15.01
N THR A 176 -37.43 -7.23 -14.60
CA THR A 176 -37.16 -6.15 -15.54
C THR A 176 -35.93 -6.63 -16.32
N PRO A 177 -35.99 -6.83 -17.64
CA PRO A 177 -34.80 -7.22 -18.39
C PRO A 177 -33.86 -6.01 -18.38
N PRO A 178 -32.68 -6.06 -17.74
CA PRO A 178 -31.77 -4.94 -17.82
C PRO A 178 -30.98 -5.08 -19.11
N ALA A 179 -30.85 -4.00 -19.87
CA ALA A 179 -29.97 -3.92 -21.02
C ALA A 179 -28.63 -4.63 -20.79
N ASP A 180 -28.20 -5.41 -21.78
CA ASP A 180 -26.99 -6.24 -21.81
C ASP A 180 -25.69 -5.42 -21.86
N SER A 181 -25.56 -4.42 -20.98
CA SER A 181 -24.42 -3.51 -20.92
C SER A 181 -23.90 -3.42 -19.50
N GLY A 182 -22.67 -3.92 -19.28
CA GLY A 182 -21.97 -3.89 -18.00
C GLY A 182 -21.27 -5.19 -17.64
N THR A 183 -20.71 -5.29 -16.44
CA THR A 183 -20.00 -6.50 -15.99
C THR A 183 -20.92 -7.66 -15.57
N GLY A 184 -22.24 -7.44 -15.59
CA GLY A 184 -23.27 -8.47 -15.43
C GLY A 184 -23.20 -9.22 -14.10
N ALA A 185 -23.23 -10.55 -14.15
CA ALA A 185 -23.07 -11.45 -12.99
C ALA A 185 -21.68 -12.13 -12.96
N ALA A 186 -20.73 -11.68 -13.79
CA ALA A 186 -19.39 -12.25 -13.81
C ALA A 186 -18.70 -12.04 -12.46
N THR A 187 -17.99 -13.08 -11.98
CA THR A 187 -17.11 -12.99 -10.82
C THR A 187 -15.78 -12.37 -11.24
N LEU A 188 -15.45 -11.21 -10.69
CA LEU A 188 -14.31 -10.41 -11.15
C LEU A 188 -13.31 -10.13 -10.04
N ALA A 189 -12.05 -9.97 -10.42
CA ALA A 189 -11.01 -9.34 -9.62
C ALA A 189 -10.53 -8.07 -10.31
N VAL A 190 -10.70 -6.92 -9.67
CA VAL A 190 -10.36 -5.61 -10.24
C VAL A 190 -9.28 -4.95 -9.40
N LEU A 191 -8.26 -4.36 -10.05
CA LEU A 191 -7.28 -3.51 -9.39
C LEU A 191 -7.44 -2.07 -9.86
N LEU A 192 -7.89 -1.20 -8.96
CA LEU A 192 -8.06 0.22 -9.20
C LEU A 192 -6.80 0.99 -8.78
N ILE A 193 -6.10 1.53 -9.76
CA ILE A 193 -4.79 2.21 -9.63
C ILE A 193 -5.00 3.72 -9.73
N GLY A 194 -4.12 4.52 -9.12
CA GLY A 194 -4.14 5.98 -9.28
C GLY A 194 -3.48 6.73 -8.12
N PRO A 195 -3.27 8.05 -8.26
CA PRO A 195 -2.62 8.86 -7.22
C PRO A 195 -3.49 9.01 -5.97
N ALA A 196 -2.92 9.58 -4.90
CA ALA A 196 -3.71 10.14 -3.80
C ALA A 196 -4.71 11.17 -4.36
N GLY A 197 -5.87 11.36 -3.72
CA GLY A 197 -6.90 12.29 -4.23
C GLY A 197 -7.71 11.82 -5.46
N ALA A 198 -7.31 10.76 -6.18
CA ALA A 198 -8.03 10.30 -7.38
C ALA A 198 -9.45 9.74 -7.14
N GLY A 199 -9.82 9.46 -5.88
CA GLY A 199 -11.13 8.91 -5.52
C GLY A 199 -11.23 7.38 -5.55
N LYS A 200 -10.09 6.67 -5.63
CA LYS A 200 -10.05 5.19 -5.75
C LYS A 200 -10.92 4.47 -4.73
N THR A 201 -10.66 4.69 -3.44
CA THR A 201 -11.38 4.01 -2.35
C THR A 201 -12.89 4.30 -2.39
N THR A 202 -13.26 5.55 -2.68
CA THR A 202 -14.67 5.97 -2.79
C THR A 202 -15.37 5.29 -3.97
N VAL A 203 -14.75 5.32 -5.15
CA VAL A 203 -15.30 4.69 -6.36
C VAL A 203 -15.35 3.17 -6.21
N ALA A 204 -14.31 2.55 -5.65
CA ALA A 204 -14.26 1.11 -5.43
C ALA A 204 -15.37 0.63 -4.49
N ARG A 205 -15.60 1.33 -3.38
CA ARG A 205 -16.72 1.05 -2.46
C ARG A 205 -18.07 1.22 -3.14
N HIS A 206 -18.26 2.31 -3.88
CA HIS A 206 -19.52 2.56 -4.60
C HIS A 206 -19.80 1.49 -5.67
N TRP A 207 -18.81 1.16 -6.50
CA TRP A 207 -18.94 0.12 -7.53
C TRP A 207 -19.23 -1.26 -6.91
N ALA A 208 -18.50 -1.64 -5.85
CA ALA A 208 -18.75 -2.91 -5.15
C ALA A 208 -20.16 -2.99 -4.56
N ALA A 209 -20.64 -1.90 -3.95
CA ALA A 209 -21.98 -1.83 -3.38
C ALA A 209 -23.10 -1.88 -4.44
N GLY A 210 -22.85 -1.35 -5.65
CA GLY A 210 -23.81 -1.32 -6.74
C GLY A 210 -23.86 -2.60 -7.60
N ARG A 211 -22.98 -3.57 -7.36
CA ARG A 211 -22.91 -4.82 -8.14
C ARG A 211 -24.07 -5.76 -7.83
N ARG A 212 -24.55 -6.46 -8.86
CA ARG A 212 -25.62 -7.48 -8.76
C ARG A 212 -25.18 -8.79 -8.07
N VAL A 213 -23.89 -8.94 -7.83
CA VAL A 213 -23.29 -10.12 -7.17
C VAL A 213 -22.52 -9.67 -5.94
N PRO A 214 -22.38 -10.53 -4.91
CA PRO A 214 -21.53 -10.24 -3.77
C PRO A 214 -20.14 -9.77 -4.23
N THR A 215 -19.74 -8.60 -3.78
CA THR A 215 -18.49 -7.96 -4.19
C THR A 215 -17.80 -7.33 -2.99
N ALA A 216 -16.57 -7.77 -2.70
CA ALA A 216 -15.74 -7.24 -1.65
C ALA A 216 -14.93 -6.02 -2.13
N HIS A 217 -14.74 -5.04 -1.27
CA HIS A 217 -13.76 -3.98 -1.44
C HIS A 217 -12.56 -4.25 -0.52
N ILE A 218 -11.34 -4.18 -1.05
CA ILE A 218 -10.09 -4.45 -0.31
C ILE A 218 -9.13 -3.27 -0.52
N SER A 219 -9.08 -2.36 0.45
CA SER A 219 -8.12 -1.25 0.46
C SER A 219 -6.75 -1.75 0.94
N LEU A 220 -5.70 -1.52 0.15
CA LEU A 220 -4.34 -1.81 0.58
C LEU A 220 -3.97 -1.03 1.83
N ASP A 221 -4.32 0.26 1.86
CA ASP A 221 -3.97 1.15 2.96
C ASP A 221 -4.62 0.65 4.27
N ASP A 222 -5.88 0.19 4.21
CA ASP A 222 -6.59 -0.33 5.39
C ASP A 222 -5.94 -1.63 5.89
N VAL A 223 -5.54 -2.53 4.97
CA VAL A 223 -4.83 -3.77 5.31
C VAL A 223 -3.45 -3.49 5.90
N ARG A 224 -2.76 -2.44 5.42
CA ARG A 224 -1.47 -2.04 5.98
C ARG A 224 -1.61 -1.53 7.41
N GLU A 225 -2.67 -0.79 7.70
CA GLU A 225 -2.98 -0.27 9.04
C GLU A 225 -3.35 -1.37 10.07
N TRP A 226 -3.56 -2.62 9.65
CA TRP A 226 -3.71 -3.75 10.58
C TRP A 226 -2.43 -4.02 11.40
N VAL A 227 -1.27 -3.54 10.96
CA VAL A 227 -0.06 -3.54 11.77
C VAL A 227 -0.21 -2.47 12.85
N CYS A 228 -0.65 -2.84 14.05
CA CYS A 228 -0.81 -1.88 15.15
C CYS A 228 0.52 -1.54 15.83
N SER A 229 1.25 -2.56 16.28
CA SER A 229 2.58 -2.37 16.90
C SER A 229 3.68 -2.48 15.85
N GLY A 230 4.59 -1.51 15.82
CA GLY A 230 5.68 -1.44 14.83
C GLY A 230 5.25 -0.91 13.46
N PHE A 231 4.12 -0.22 13.35
CA PHE A 231 3.71 0.46 12.13
C PHE A 231 4.78 1.47 11.68
N ALA A 232 5.21 1.39 10.43
CA ALA A 232 6.25 2.25 9.87
C ALA A 232 5.60 3.23 8.90
N ASP A 233 5.22 4.40 9.41
CA ASP A 233 4.50 5.43 8.66
C ASP A 233 5.36 6.03 7.52
N PRO A 234 4.96 5.92 6.24
CA PRO A 234 5.69 6.52 5.12
C PRO A 234 5.81 8.04 5.22
N GLN A 235 4.90 8.73 5.93
CA GLN A 235 4.99 10.18 6.15
C GLN A 235 6.14 10.57 7.08
N SER A 236 6.59 9.63 7.93
CA SER A 236 7.79 9.81 8.75
C SER A 236 9.09 9.51 7.98
N GLY A 237 8.99 9.24 6.69
CA GLY A 237 10.10 8.89 5.81
C GLY A 237 10.02 7.46 5.30
N TRP A 238 10.27 7.29 4.00
CA TRP A 238 10.36 5.98 3.38
C TRP A 238 11.62 5.23 3.85
N ASN A 239 11.43 4.01 4.34
CA ASN A 239 12.49 3.11 4.82
C ASN A 239 12.14 1.63 4.56
N ASP A 240 13.09 0.73 4.82
CA ASP A 240 12.94 -0.72 4.62
C ASP A 240 11.73 -1.32 5.34
N HIS A 241 11.37 -0.81 6.53
CA HIS A 241 10.20 -1.29 7.27
C HIS A 241 8.88 -0.87 6.59
N SER A 242 8.77 0.39 6.18
CA SER A 242 7.60 0.89 5.43
C SER A 242 7.43 0.14 4.11
N GLU A 243 8.51 -0.10 3.38
CA GLU A 243 8.51 -0.89 2.15
C GLU A 243 8.11 -2.36 2.41
N ALA A 244 8.66 -3.00 3.44
CA ALA A 244 8.29 -4.36 3.84
C ALA A 244 6.80 -4.46 4.19
N GLN A 245 6.26 -3.48 4.91
CA GLN A 245 4.83 -3.43 5.25
C GLN A 245 3.94 -3.28 4.01
N TYR A 246 4.31 -2.43 3.05
CA TYR A 246 3.59 -2.34 1.78
C TYR A 246 3.64 -3.64 0.96
N ARG A 247 4.81 -4.28 0.88
CA ARG A 247 4.96 -5.58 0.20
C ARG A 247 4.10 -6.67 0.86
N LEU A 248 4.08 -6.70 2.20
CA LEU A 248 3.26 -7.63 2.97
C LEU A 248 1.77 -7.35 2.77
N ALA A 249 1.34 -6.09 2.87
CA ALA A 249 -0.05 -5.70 2.65
C ALA A 249 -0.55 -6.13 1.26
N ARG A 250 0.22 -5.89 0.19
CA ARG A 250 -0.13 -6.34 -1.19
C ARG A 250 -0.35 -7.85 -1.26
N ARG A 251 0.57 -8.61 -0.64
CA ARG A 251 0.47 -10.07 -0.58
C ARG A 251 -0.78 -10.51 0.18
N THR A 252 -1.08 -9.89 1.32
CA THR A 252 -2.29 -10.15 2.13
C THR A 252 -3.55 -9.84 1.35
N CYS A 253 -3.62 -8.68 0.68
CA CYS A 253 -4.74 -8.32 -0.19
C CYS A 253 -4.95 -9.36 -1.30
N GLY A 254 -3.87 -9.85 -1.91
CA GLY A 254 -3.96 -10.92 -2.91
C GLY A 254 -4.45 -12.25 -2.36
N PHE A 255 -4.01 -12.65 -1.16
CA PHE A 255 -4.57 -13.82 -0.48
C PHE A 255 -6.07 -13.67 -0.21
N ALA A 256 -6.51 -12.51 0.29
CA ALA A 256 -7.91 -12.22 0.54
C ALA A 256 -8.74 -12.25 -0.76
N ALA A 257 -8.26 -11.61 -1.83
CA ALA A 257 -8.90 -11.63 -3.14
C ALA A 257 -9.10 -13.07 -3.64
N ARG A 258 -8.07 -13.91 -3.61
CA ARG A 258 -8.20 -15.32 -4.02
C ARG A 258 -9.20 -16.10 -3.17
N ASN A 259 -9.25 -15.83 -1.86
CA ASN A 259 -10.24 -16.45 -0.98
C ASN A 259 -11.67 -16.03 -1.37
N PHE A 260 -11.92 -14.75 -1.64
CA PHE A 260 -13.23 -14.29 -2.10
C PHE A 260 -13.61 -14.93 -3.45
N LEU A 261 -12.70 -14.91 -4.42
CA LEU A 261 -12.94 -15.49 -5.74
C LEU A 261 -13.24 -17.00 -5.67
N ALA A 262 -12.51 -17.75 -4.84
CA ALA A 262 -12.75 -19.18 -4.62
C ALA A 262 -14.14 -19.49 -4.02
N ASN A 263 -14.79 -18.49 -3.43
CA ASN A 263 -16.14 -18.57 -2.88
C ASN A 263 -17.17 -17.81 -3.74
N GLY A 264 -16.85 -17.47 -5.00
CA GLY A 264 -17.79 -16.80 -5.90
C GLY A 264 -18.10 -15.34 -5.54
N ILE A 265 -17.30 -14.72 -4.68
CA ILE A 265 -17.41 -13.31 -4.32
C ILE A 265 -16.43 -12.51 -5.21
N SER A 266 -16.94 -11.54 -5.96
CA SER A 266 -16.09 -10.62 -6.73
C SER A 266 -15.28 -9.75 -5.78
N CYS A 267 -14.18 -9.16 -6.24
CA CYS A 267 -13.43 -8.21 -5.44
C CYS A 267 -12.86 -7.05 -6.27
N ILE A 268 -12.81 -5.88 -5.65
CA ILE A 268 -12.08 -4.71 -6.14
C ILE A 268 -11.05 -4.28 -5.10
N LEU A 269 -9.81 -4.14 -5.55
CA LEU A 269 -8.68 -3.72 -4.75
C LEU A 269 -8.27 -2.31 -5.16
N ASP A 270 -7.88 -1.45 -4.22
CA ASP A 270 -7.28 -0.14 -4.56
C ASP A 270 -5.89 0.05 -3.95
N ASP A 271 -4.97 0.55 -4.79
CA ASP A 271 -3.56 0.78 -4.46
C ASP A 271 -2.98 1.91 -5.32
N ALA A 272 -1.97 2.60 -4.79
CA ALA A 272 -1.08 3.46 -5.55
C ALA A 272 0.05 2.62 -6.18
N VAL A 273 -0.26 1.94 -7.28
CA VAL A 273 0.73 1.21 -8.08
C VAL A 273 1.43 2.17 -9.03
N PHE A 274 2.74 2.33 -8.88
CA PHE A 274 3.53 3.20 -9.75
C PHE A 274 4.07 2.44 -10.98
N PRO A 275 4.05 3.06 -12.18
CA PRO A 275 4.55 2.43 -13.41
C PRO A 275 6.07 2.29 -13.41
N ASP A 276 6.79 3.15 -12.68
CA ASP A 276 8.25 3.19 -12.57
C ASP A 276 8.83 2.22 -11.51
N ARG A 277 7.99 1.41 -10.85
CA ARG A 277 8.39 0.46 -9.79
C ARG A 277 8.02 -1.00 -10.12
N PRO A 278 8.64 -1.62 -11.14
CA PRO A 278 8.23 -2.94 -11.64
C PRO A 278 8.29 -4.08 -10.61
N VAL A 279 9.21 -4.05 -9.65
CA VAL A 279 9.37 -5.10 -8.61
C VAL A 279 8.15 -5.20 -7.67
N VAL A 280 7.50 -4.07 -7.40
CA VAL A 280 6.27 -3.98 -6.58
C VAL A 280 5.07 -3.50 -7.40
N GLY A 281 5.20 -3.54 -8.73
CA GLY A 281 4.25 -3.04 -9.69
C GLY A 281 3.16 -4.06 -10.04
N LEU A 282 2.51 -3.86 -11.17
CA LEU A 282 1.37 -4.67 -11.62
C LEU A 282 1.66 -6.19 -11.68
N GLY A 283 2.88 -6.59 -12.02
CA GLY A 283 3.29 -8.00 -12.05
C GLY A 283 3.21 -8.68 -10.68
N GLY A 284 3.48 -7.95 -9.59
CA GLY A 284 3.33 -8.46 -8.22
C GLY A 284 1.87 -8.73 -7.88
N TRP A 285 0.96 -7.82 -8.27
CA TRP A 285 -0.47 -8.00 -8.10
C TRP A 285 -1.02 -9.19 -8.89
N LYS A 286 -0.63 -9.35 -10.17
CA LYS A 286 -0.97 -10.54 -10.98
C LYS A 286 -0.50 -11.83 -10.32
N ARG A 287 0.71 -11.86 -9.77
CA ARG A 287 1.25 -13.02 -9.03
C ARG A 287 0.42 -13.34 -7.78
N HIS A 288 -0.03 -12.32 -7.06
CA HIS A 288 -0.76 -12.49 -5.80
C HIS A 288 -2.27 -12.69 -5.97
N VAL A 289 -2.90 -12.20 -7.03
CA VAL A 289 -4.34 -12.40 -7.23
C VAL A 289 -4.59 -13.50 -8.26
N GLY A 290 -3.86 -13.49 -9.37
CA GLY A 290 -3.99 -14.41 -10.49
C GLY A 290 -4.01 -13.68 -11.84
N PRO A 291 -3.92 -14.44 -12.95
CA PRO A 291 -3.87 -13.87 -14.30
C PRO A 291 -5.17 -13.18 -14.74
N GLY A 292 -6.30 -13.47 -14.09
CA GLY A 292 -7.59 -12.84 -14.38
C GLY A 292 -7.82 -11.47 -13.70
N LEU A 293 -6.82 -10.92 -13.00
CA LEU A 293 -6.92 -9.61 -12.36
C LEU A 293 -6.99 -8.49 -13.40
N LEU A 294 -8.06 -7.69 -13.40
CA LEU A 294 -8.30 -6.58 -14.34
C LEU A 294 -7.83 -5.23 -13.75
N PRO A 295 -6.71 -4.64 -14.21
CA PRO A 295 -6.27 -3.33 -13.78
C PRO A 295 -7.00 -2.21 -14.52
N VAL A 296 -7.36 -1.16 -13.79
CA VAL A 296 -7.90 0.10 -14.34
C VAL A 296 -7.25 1.26 -13.59
N VAL A 297 -6.80 2.28 -14.31
CA VAL A 297 -6.16 3.46 -13.72
C VAL A 297 -7.17 4.61 -13.64
N LEU A 298 -7.40 5.17 -12.46
CA LEU A 298 -8.04 6.47 -12.27
C LEU A 298 -6.97 7.56 -12.27
N LEU A 299 -7.02 8.46 -13.25
CA LEU A 299 -6.00 9.49 -13.44
C LEU A 299 -6.62 10.85 -13.78
N PRO A 300 -7.34 11.49 -12.84
CA PRO A 300 -7.79 12.88 -13.01
C PRO A 300 -6.60 13.85 -13.13
N GLY A 301 -6.86 15.03 -13.68
CA GLY A 301 -5.93 16.16 -13.73
C GLY A 301 -5.40 16.56 -12.34
N LEU A 302 -4.18 17.12 -12.31
CA LEU A 302 -3.45 17.45 -11.09
C LEU A 302 -4.25 18.41 -10.19
N GLU A 303 -4.87 19.41 -10.78
CA GLU A 303 -5.66 20.44 -10.10
C GLU A 303 -6.81 19.81 -9.30
N ILE A 304 -7.51 18.86 -9.93
CA ILE A 304 -8.63 18.14 -9.29
C ILE A 304 -8.13 17.24 -8.15
N VAL A 305 -6.98 16.61 -8.33
CA VAL A 305 -6.36 15.79 -7.30
C VAL A 305 -5.94 16.63 -6.09
N LEU A 306 -5.37 17.82 -6.32
CA LEU A 306 -5.00 18.76 -5.26
C LEU A 306 -6.23 19.28 -4.52
N GLU A 307 -7.29 19.67 -5.24
CA GLU A 307 -8.57 20.10 -4.66
C GLU A 307 -9.17 19.02 -3.75
N ARG A 308 -9.31 17.79 -4.26
CA ARG A 308 -9.82 16.64 -3.48
C ARG A 308 -8.91 16.27 -2.31
N ASN A 309 -7.59 16.49 -2.43
CA ASN A 309 -6.68 16.27 -1.33
C ASN A 309 -6.85 17.34 -0.26
N ALA A 310 -7.09 18.60 -0.62
CA ALA A 310 -7.31 19.69 0.32
C ALA A 310 -8.49 19.47 1.27
N GLU A 311 -9.52 18.74 0.82
CA GLU A 311 -10.69 18.37 1.64
C GLU A 311 -10.39 17.26 2.67
N ARG A 312 -9.23 16.59 2.59
CA ARG A 312 -8.85 15.51 3.50
C ARG A 312 -8.27 16.05 4.80
N SER A 313 -8.43 15.26 5.87
CA SER A 313 -7.85 15.53 7.17
C SER A 313 -7.06 14.33 7.71
N GLY A 314 -6.22 14.59 8.72
CA GLY A 314 -5.38 13.57 9.35
C GLY A 314 -4.36 12.94 8.39
N ASN A 315 -3.97 11.69 8.68
CA ASN A 315 -2.90 10.97 7.96
C ASN A 315 -3.22 10.66 6.49
N ARG A 316 -4.44 10.97 6.00
CA ARG A 316 -4.82 10.79 4.59
C ARG A 316 -4.64 12.08 3.76
N ARG A 317 -4.36 13.22 4.40
CA ARG A 317 -3.92 14.48 3.76
C ARG A 317 -2.41 14.45 3.58
N LEU A 318 -1.95 14.42 2.34
CA LEU A 318 -0.53 14.56 1.99
C LEU A 318 -0.21 16.02 1.68
N SER A 319 1.05 16.45 1.69
CA SER A 319 1.42 17.80 1.20
C SER A 319 1.13 17.96 -0.29
N ASP A 320 0.94 19.19 -0.76
CA ASP A 320 0.63 19.46 -2.17
C ASP A 320 1.81 19.07 -3.08
N GLU A 321 3.04 19.25 -2.60
CA GLU A 321 4.27 18.81 -3.27
C GLU A 321 4.34 17.28 -3.41
N GLU A 322 4.01 16.54 -2.35
CA GLU A 322 3.95 15.08 -2.40
C GLU A 322 2.86 14.59 -3.36
N VAL A 323 1.69 15.23 -3.34
CA VAL A 323 0.61 14.90 -4.27
C VAL A 323 1.02 15.14 -5.71
N ALA A 324 1.64 16.28 -6.02
CA ALA A 324 2.14 16.59 -7.35
C ALA A 324 3.22 15.60 -7.80
N SER A 325 4.15 15.22 -6.90
CA SER A 325 5.18 14.22 -7.17
C SER A 325 4.59 12.84 -7.48
N ILE A 326 3.62 12.38 -6.67
CA ILE A 326 2.93 11.11 -6.89
C ILE A 326 2.17 11.14 -8.22
N HIS A 327 1.43 12.22 -8.50
CA HIS A 327 0.67 12.39 -9.74
C HIS A 327 1.59 12.37 -10.96
N GLY A 328 2.69 13.12 -10.95
CA GLY A 328 3.66 13.15 -12.04
C GLY A 328 4.27 11.77 -12.34
N ARG A 329 4.55 10.97 -11.30
CA ARG A 329 5.00 9.58 -11.50
C ARG A 329 3.89 8.67 -12.06
N MET A 330 2.65 8.88 -11.66
CA MET A 330 1.49 8.14 -12.17
C MET A 330 1.16 8.48 -13.63
N ALA A 331 1.57 9.64 -14.14
CA ALA A 331 1.46 9.97 -15.55
C ALA A 331 2.21 8.98 -16.46
N GLY A 332 3.19 8.23 -15.93
CA GLY A 332 3.83 7.14 -16.65
C GLY A 332 2.90 5.99 -17.06
N TRP A 333 1.65 5.95 -16.56
CA TRP A 333 0.64 5.02 -17.04
C TRP A 333 0.11 5.39 -18.43
N TYR A 334 0.21 6.65 -18.87
CA TYR A 334 -0.11 7.02 -20.24
C TYR A 334 0.79 6.24 -21.20
N GLY A 335 0.19 5.62 -22.22
CA GLY A 335 0.91 4.77 -23.19
C GLY A 335 1.19 3.34 -22.72
N SER A 336 0.81 2.96 -21.49
CA SER A 336 0.97 1.57 -21.00
C SER A 336 0.04 0.55 -21.67
N GLY A 337 -1.01 1.02 -22.36
CA GLY A 337 -2.08 0.16 -22.89
C GLY A 337 -3.12 -0.27 -21.86
N LEU A 338 -2.98 0.11 -20.58
CA LEU A 338 -4.01 -0.12 -19.57
C LEU A 338 -5.21 0.82 -19.78
N PRO A 339 -6.43 0.40 -19.42
CA PRO A 339 -7.57 1.30 -19.38
C PRO A 339 -7.35 2.43 -18.36
N ILE A 340 -7.48 3.68 -18.81
CA ILE A 340 -7.37 4.87 -17.98
C ILE A 340 -8.72 5.60 -17.99
N ILE A 341 -9.19 5.97 -16.80
CA ILE A 341 -10.38 6.79 -16.58
C ILE A 341 -9.91 8.13 -16.01
N ASP A 342 -10.04 9.18 -16.80
CA ASP A 342 -10.00 10.55 -16.31
C ASP A 342 -11.38 10.89 -15.72
N ASN A 343 -11.45 10.98 -14.38
CA ASN A 343 -12.67 11.32 -13.67
C ASN A 343 -12.68 12.76 -13.15
N SER A 344 -11.92 13.67 -13.79
CA SER A 344 -11.86 15.08 -13.39
C SER A 344 -13.22 15.77 -13.40
N LYS A 345 -14.13 15.36 -14.29
CA LYS A 345 -15.47 15.95 -14.46
C LYS A 345 -16.60 15.03 -14.03
N TYR A 346 -16.28 13.89 -13.42
CA TYR A 346 -17.25 12.88 -13.04
C TYR A 346 -17.46 12.88 -11.54
N ASP A 347 -18.72 12.71 -11.13
CA ASP A 347 -19.05 12.30 -9.77
C ASP A 347 -18.74 10.81 -9.56
N VAL A 348 -18.97 10.32 -8.34
CA VAL A 348 -18.67 8.94 -7.95
C VAL A 348 -19.51 7.94 -8.75
N GLU A 349 -20.81 8.21 -8.93
CA GLU A 349 -21.74 7.33 -9.64
C GLU A 349 -21.38 7.20 -11.12
N THR A 350 -21.12 8.34 -11.78
CA THR A 350 -20.68 8.36 -13.18
C THR A 350 -19.34 7.65 -13.34
N THR A 351 -18.40 7.88 -12.42
CA THR A 351 -17.09 7.18 -12.46
C THR A 351 -17.27 5.67 -12.32
N ALA A 352 -18.14 5.21 -11.41
CA ALA A 352 -18.40 3.79 -11.21
C ALA A 352 -19.09 3.15 -12.43
N ARG A 353 -20.01 3.86 -13.10
CA ARG A 353 -20.60 3.41 -14.36
C ARG A 353 -19.55 3.27 -15.47
N VAL A 354 -18.69 4.27 -15.63
CA VAL A 354 -17.59 4.23 -16.62
C VAL A 354 -16.60 3.10 -16.30
N LEU A 355 -16.30 2.87 -15.01
CA LEU A 355 -15.51 1.71 -14.58
C LEU A 355 -16.16 0.40 -15.01
N ASP A 356 -17.47 0.24 -14.81
CA ASP A 356 -18.20 -0.96 -15.21
C ASP A 356 -18.15 -1.20 -16.73
N GLU A 357 -18.33 -0.14 -17.53
CA GLU A 357 -18.22 -0.21 -18.99
C GLU A 357 -16.81 -0.59 -19.47
N VAL A 358 -15.77 -0.01 -18.86
CA VAL A 358 -14.36 -0.32 -19.15
C VAL A 358 -14.06 -1.79 -18.86
N LEU A 359 -14.54 -2.29 -17.72
CA LEU A 359 -14.37 -3.69 -17.33
C LEU A 359 -15.12 -4.63 -18.28
N ALA A 360 -16.36 -4.30 -18.65
CA ALA A 360 -17.15 -5.07 -19.61
C ALA A 360 -16.43 -5.20 -20.96
N ARG A 361 -15.86 -4.10 -21.48
CA ARG A 361 -15.05 -4.13 -22.70
C ARG A 361 -13.79 -4.99 -22.54
N SER A 362 -13.12 -4.89 -21.39
CA SER A 362 -11.90 -5.68 -21.11
C SER A 362 -12.19 -7.18 -21.02
N ILE A 363 -13.39 -7.57 -20.59
CA ILE A 363 -13.83 -8.97 -20.57
C ILE A 363 -14.18 -9.45 -21.99
N ALA A 364 -14.90 -8.63 -22.76
CA ALA A 364 -15.29 -8.96 -24.14
C ALA A 364 -14.10 -9.00 -25.11
N SER A 365 -13.04 -8.22 -24.83
CA SER A 365 -11.82 -8.17 -25.63
C SER A 365 -10.61 -8.04 -24.69
N PRO A 366 -10.11 -9.19 -24.17
CA PRO A 366 -8.99 -9.24 -23.24
C PRO A 366 -7.75 -8.56 -23.84
N PRO A 367 -7.19 -7.51 -23.20
CA PRO A 367 -6.00 -6.85 -23.72
C PRO A 367 -4.72 -7.62 -23.36
N ASN A 368 -3.64 -7.40 -24.11
CA ASN A 368 -2.38 -8.18 -24.02
C ASN A 368 -1.35 -7.66 -22.99
N TRP A 369 -1.77 -7.01 -21.89
CA TRP A 369 -0.86 -6.45 -20.87
C TRP A 369 -0.44 -7.45 -19.79
#